data_AF-A0A6G3PM68-F1
#
_entry.id   AF-A0A6G3PM68-F1
#
_cell.length_a   1.000
_cell.length_b   1.000
_cell.length_c   1.000
_cell.angle_alpha   90.00
_cell.angle_beta   90.00
_cell.angle_gamma   90.00
#
_symmetry.space_group_name_H-M   'P 1'
#
loop_
_entity.id
_entity.type
_entity.pdbx_description
1 polymer ?
#
loop_
_entity_poly.entity_id
_entity_poly.type
_entity_poly.pdbx_seq_one_letter_code
_entity_poly.pdbx_strand_id
1 'polypeptide(L)'
;MDSTGYGDWIRDFETARRERAGQGDPDWRTGVPLHPAIQRSVQRFQVGEDGDGAELITKAEAAGDAEYASAVRMFVAEERNHARLLALLLASGDAPTIASHWSDRIFVTLRRALGLRLELLVLMIAEVVALRYYRALRDGGEDALTREVAGRVLADEERHVPFHCHRLRRALRPLPAPARVLVTSGWRA
;
A
#
# COMPACT_ATOMS: atom_id res chain seq x y z
N MET A 1 -12.37 -22.14 14.85
CA MET A 1 -12.29 -22.37 13.39
C MET A 1 -11.18 -21.49 12.87
N ASP A 2 -10.00 -22.05 12.65
CA ASP A 2 -8.73 -21.32 12.51
C ASP A 2 -8.03 -21.76 11.22
N SER A 3 -8.75 -21.68 10.09
CA SER A 3 -8.27 -22.11 8.77
C SER A 3 -8.71 -21.18 7.62
N THR A 4 -8.56 -19.87 7.77
CA THR A 4 -8.50 -19.00 6.57
C THR A 4 -7.02 -18.93 6.16
N GLY A 5 -6.62 -19.80 5.22
CA GLY A 5 -5.33 -19.71 4.55
C GLY A 5 -5.23 -18.42 3.72
N TYR A 6 -4.17 -18.27 2.94
CA TYR A 6 -4.06 -17.09 2.07
C TYR A 6 -4.93 -17.18 0.82
N GLY A 7 -5.58 -18.32 0.57
CA GLY A 7 -6.54 -18.51 -0.52
C GLY A 7 -7.70 -17.50 -0.55
N ASP A 8 -8.22 -17.06 0.59
CA ASP A 8 -9.27 -16.03 0.62
C ASP A 8 -8.74 -14.67 0.13
N TRP A 9 -7.54 -14.29 0.59
CA TRP A 9 -6.87 -13.06 0.13
C TRP A 9 -6.56 -13.10 -1.36
N ILE A 10 -6.14 -14.25 -1.89
CA ILE A 10 -5.92 -14.42 -3.33
C ILE A 10 -7.21 -14.14 -4.12
N ARG A 11 -8.34 -14.68 -3.67
CA ARG A 11 -9.64 -14.45 -4.34
C ARG A 11 -10.05 -12.99 -4.28
N ASP A 12 -9.83 -12.33 -3.15
CA ASP A 12 -10.14 -10.90 -2.99
C ASP A 12 -9.29 -10.04 -3.94
N PHE A 13 -7.98 -10.29 -4.03
CA PHE A 13 -7.09 -9.62 -4.97
C PHE A 13 -7.45 -9.90 -6.44
N GLU A 14 -7.81 -11.13 -6.78
CA GLU A 14 -8.27 -11.48 -8.13
C GLU A 14 -9.57 -10.76 -8.50
N THR A 15 -10.50 -10.65 -7.55
CA THR A 15 -11.76 -9.94 -7.74
C THR A 15 -11.51 -8.48 -8.00
N ALA A 16 -10.72 -7.81 -7.14
CA ALA A 16 -10.36 -6.41 -7.32
C ALA A 16 -9.63 -6.17 -8.65
N ARG A 17 -8.73 -7.07 -9.06
CA ARG A 17 -8.07 -7.01 -10.36
C ARG A 17 -9.07 -7.06 -11.52
N ARG A 18 -10.06 -7.95 -11.47
CA ARG A 18 -11.09 -8.08 -12.51
C ARG A 18 -11.99 -6.85 -12.56
N GLU A 19 -12.39 -6.31 -11.40
CA GLU A 19 -13.17 -5.09 -11.31
C GLU A 19 -12.43 -3.90 -11.91
N ARG A 20 -11.16 -3.70 -11.56
CA ARG A 20 -10.32 -2.65 -12.16
C ARG A 20 -10.19 -2.82 -13.68
N ALA A 21 -9.98 -4.05 -14.16
CA ALA A 21 -9.89 -4.32 -15.59
C ALA A 21 -11.20 -4.01 -16.34
N GLY A 22 -12.35 -4.23 -15.71
CA GLY A 22 -13.66 -3.90 -16.26
C GLY A 22 -13.99 -2.41 -16.23
N GLN A 23 -13.55 -1.68 -15.19
CA GLN A 23 -13.74 -0.24 -15.06
C GLN A 23 -12.85 0.57 -16.02
N GLY A 24 -11.65 0.06 -16.34
CA GLY A 24 -10.67 0.79 -17.15
C GLY A 24 -10.04 1.96 -16.39
N ASP A 25 -9.26 2.78 -17.10
CA ASP A 25 -8.63 3.97 -16.52
C ASP A 25 -9.62 5.14 -16.42
N PRO A 26 -9.43 6.06 -15.45
CA PRO A 26 -10.12 7.36 -15.42
C PRO A 26 -9.92 8.15 -16.72
N ASP A 27 -10.82 9.08 -17.02
CA ASP A 27 -10.62 10.03 -18.11
C ASP A 27 -9.57 11.09 -17.72
N TRP A 28 -8.31 10.82 -18.03
CA TRP A 28 -7.20 11.72 -17.74
C TRP A 28 -7.31 13.10 -18.39
N ARG A 29 -8.20 13.28 -19.38
CA ARG A 29 -8.43 14.57 -20.06
C ARG A 29 -9.19 15.56 -19.20
N THR A 30 -9.87 15.11 -18.15
CA THR A 30 -10.59 15.98 -17.21
C THR A 30 -9.68 16.51 -16.10
N GLY A 31 -8.37 16.28 -16.20
CA GLY A 31 -7.39 16.77 -15.24
C GLY A 31 -7.37 18.29 -15.15
N VAL A 32 -7.17 18.77 -13.93
CA VAL A 32 -6.94 20.19 -13.65
C VAL A 32 -5.67 20.31 -12.80
N PRO A 33 -4.95 21.44 -12.89
CA PRO A 33 -3.81 21.68 -12.03
C PRO A 33 -4.17 21.55 -10.55
N LEU A 34 -3.45 20.68 -9.84
CA LEU A 34 -3.63 20.49 -8.41
C LEU A 34 -3.13 21.73 -7.65
N HIS A 35 -3.76 22.04 -6.52
CA HIS A 35 -3.23 23.05 -5.61
C HIS A 35 -1.77 22.68 -5.22
N PRO A 36 -0.80 23.61 -5.18
CA PRO A 36 0.62 23.29 -4.98
C PRO A 36 0.95 22.50 -3.71
N ALA A 37 0.13 22.60 -2.66
CA ALA A 37 0.27 21.77 -1.47
C ALA A 37 -0.12 20.30 -1.72
N ILE A 38 -1.22 20.08 -2.46
CA ILE A 38 -1.71 18.75 -2.83
C ILE A 38 -0.78 18.10 -3.85
N GLN A 39 -0.31 18.85 -4.83
CA GLN A 39 0.70 18.37 -5.79
C GLN A 39 1.93 17.82 -5.05
N ARG A 40 2.49 18.58 -4.09
CA ARG A 40 3.66 18.14 -3.31
C ARG A 40 3.38 16.92 -2.43
N SER A 41 2.17 16.77 -1.89
CA SER A 41 1.82 15.56 -1.13
C SER A 41 1.65 14.36 -2.05
N VAL A 42 0.95 14.51 -3.18
CA VAL A 42 0.76 13.44 -4.18
C VAL A 42 2.10 12.96 -4.73
N GLN A 43 3.04 13.86 -5.03
CA GLN A 43 4.40 13.51 -5.44
C GLN A 43 5.13 12.63 -4.41
N ARG A 44 4.95 12.90 -3.11
CA ARG A 44 5.59 12.09 -2.06
C ARG A 44 4.96 10.72 -1.93
N PHE A 45 3.64 10.63 -1.99
CA PHE A 45 2.93 9.35 -1.96
C PHE A 45 3.26 8.53 -3.21
N GLN A 46 3.31 9.14 -4.39
CA GLN A 46 3.67 8.46 -5.62
C GLN A 46 5.03 7.76 -5.54
N VAL A 47 6.05 8.39 -4.94
CA VAL A 47 7.34 7.75 -4.70
C VAL A 47 7.23 6.60 -3.69
N GLY A 48 6.43 6.77 -2.64
CA GLY A 48 6.20 5.72 -1.64
C GLY A 48 5.60 4.45 -2.24
N GLU A 49 4.64 4.61 -3.17
CA GLU A 49 3.99 3.48 -3.85
C GLU A 49 4.86 2.87 -4.97
N ASP A 50 5.87 3.57 -5.48
CA ASP A 50 6.73 3.14 -6.61
C ASP A 50 7.80 2.10 -6.18
N GLY A 51 7.59 1.42 -5.06
CA GLY A 51 8.46 0.35 -4.58
C GLY A 51 8.39 -0.89 -5.48
N ASP A 52 9.54 -1.41 -5.90
CA ASP A 52 9.60 -2.62 -6.73
C ASP A 52 9.03 -3.90 -6.05
N GLY A 53 8.92 -3.91 -4.72
CA GLY A 53 8.43 -5.04 -3.93
C GLY A 53 9.30 -6.31 -3.98
N ALA A 54 10.49 -6.27 -4.62
CA ALA A 54 11.29 -7.46 -4.90
C ALA A 54 11.80 -8.14 -3.62
N GLU A 55 12.24 -7.35 -2.65
CA GLU A 55 12.69 -7.81 -1.34
C GLU A 55 11.55 -8.46 -0.55
N LEU A 56 10.36 -7.85 -0.56
CA LEU A 56 9.18 -8.37 0.12
C LEU A 56 8.74 -9.71 -0.48
N ILE A 57 8.75 -9.84 -1.81
CA ILE A 57 8.46 -11.08 -2.52
C ILE A 57 9.48 -12.16 -2.13
N THR A 58 10.78 -11.83 -2.15
CA THR A 58 11.86 -12.77 -1.80
C THR A 58 11.69 -13.30 -0.38
N LYS A 59 11.39 -12.44 0.59
CA LYS A 59 11.12 -12.85 1.98
C LYS A 59 9.82 -13.62 2.13
N ALA A 60 8.81 -13.34 1.31
CA ALA A 60 7.56 -14.09 1.31
C ALA A 60 7.76 -15.53 0.79
N GLU A 61 8.54 -15.70 -0.28
CA GLU A 61 8.94 -17.01 -0.80
C GLU A 61 9.77 -17.79 0.23
N ALA A 62 10.74 -17.14 0.86
CA ALA A 62 11.57 -17.74 1.90
C ALA A 62 10.78 -18.15 3.16
N ALA A 63 9.57 -17.62 3.35
CA ALA A 63 8.70 -18.00 4.46
C ALA A 63 8.02 -19.38 4.25
N GLY A 64 8.12 -19.98 3.06
CA GLY A 64 7.67 -21.34 2.79
C GLY A 64 6.17 -21.53 2.64
N ASP A 65 5.40 -20.45 2.48
CA ASP A 65 3.95 -20.47 2.27
C ASP A 65 3.63 -19.95 0.86
N ALA A 66 3.31 -20.87 -0.06
CA ALA A 66 3.13 -20.56 -1.48
C ALA A 66 1.91 -19.66 -1.73
N GLU A 67 0.83 -19.82 -0.95
CA GLU A 67 -0.35 -18.97 -1.06
C GLU A 67 -0.01 -17.55 -0.58
N TYR A 68 0.75 -17.42 0.51
CA TYR A 68 1.23 -16.10 0.97
C TYR A 68 2.09 -15.41 -0.08
N ALA A 69 3.07 -16.13 -0.66
CA ALA A 69 3.93 -15.58 -1.70
C ALA A 69 3.12 -15.13 -2.93
N SER A 70 2.07 -15.87 -3.29
CA SER A 70 1.14 -15.47 -4.35
C SER A 70 0.38 -14.18 -4.00
N ALA A 71 -0.20 -14.11 -2.80
CA ALA A 71 -0.92 -12.92 -2.34
C ALA A 71 0.00 -11.68 -2.28
N VAL A 72 1.25 -11.83 -1.84
CA VAL A 72 2.24 -10.74 -1.84
C VAL A 72 2.55 -10.25 -3.26
N ARG A 73 2.67 -11.14 -4.26
CA ARG A 73 2.86 -10.70 -5.64
C ARG A 73 1.65 -9.91 -6.16
N MET A 74 0.44 -10.31 -5.79
CA MET A 74 -0.78 -9.59 -6.17
C MET A 74 -0.83 -8.22 -5.51
N PHE A 75 -0.54 -8.13 -4.21
CA PHE A 75 -0.39 -6.87 -3.47
C PHE A 75 0.60 -5.92 -4.15
N VAL A 76 1.83 -6.38 -4.44
CA VAL A 76 2.86 -5.56 -5.13
C VAL A 76 2.38 -5.07 -6.50
N ALA A 77 1.53 -5.83 -7.20
CA ALA A 77 0.94 -5.39 -8.46
C ALA A 77 -0.13 -4.30 -8.26
N GLU A 78 -0.86 -4.29 -7.15
CA GLU A 78 -1.80 -3.21 -6.79
C GLU A 78 -1.04 -1.92 -6.47
N GLU A 79 0.00 -2.01 -5.63
CA GLU A 79 0.87 -0.87 -5.26
C GLU A 79 1.48 -0.17 -6.49
N ARG A 80 2.02 -0.96 -7.41
CA ARG A 80 2.55 -0.42 -8.70
C ARG A 80 1.47 0.27 -9.52
N ASN A 81 0.22 -0.21 -9.45
CA ASN A 81 -0.88 0.46 -10.12
C ASN A 81 -1.24 1.77 -9.40
N HIS A 82 -1.13 1.86 -8.07
CA HIS A 82 -1.30 3.13 -7.35
C HIS A 82 -0.27 4.16 -7.78
N ALA A 83 1.01 3.78 -7.80
CA ALA A 83 2.09 4.63 -8.30
C ALA A 83 1.80 5.16 -9.71
N ARG A 84 1.32 4.29 -10.60
CA ARG A 84 0.91 4.64 -11.97
C ARG A 84 -0.26 5.64 -11.99
N LEU A 85 -1.32 5.39 -11.22
CA LEU A 85 -2.48 6.29 -11.16
C LEU A 85 -2.10 7.68 -10.64
N LEU A 86 -1.23 7.75 -9.63
CA LEU A 86 -0.75 9.02 -9.09
C LEU A 86 0.16 9.77 -10.07
N ALA A 87 1.01 9.05 -10.80
CA ALA A 87 1.82 9.64 -11.86
C ALA A 87 0.96 10.23 -12.99
N LEU A 88 -0.10 9.52 -13.40
CA LEU A 88 -1.05 10.00 -14.40
C LEU A 88 -1.90 11.17 -13.89
N LEU A 89 -2.31 11.16 -12.63
CA LEU A 89 -2.98 12.29 -12.00
C LEU A 89 -2.09 13.55 -12.02
N LEU A 90 -0.83 13.43 -11.62
CA LEU A 90 0.14 14.53 -11.68
C LEU A 90 0.31 15.04 -13.12
N ALA A 91 0.51 14.13 -14.07
CA ALA A 91 0.67 14.49 -15.48
C ALA A 91 -0.57 15.20 -16.05
N SER A 92 -1.78 14.79 -15.64
CA SER A 92 -3.03 15.43 -16.06
C SER A 92 -3.20 16.87 -15.56
N GLY A 93 -2.46 17.26 -14.52
CA GLY A 93 -2.40 18.61 -13.97
C GLY A 93 -1.08 19.34 -14.27
N ASP A 94 -0.34 18.93 -15.31
CA ASP A 94 0.95 19.48 -15.73
C ASP A 94 2.04 19.44 -14.63
N ALA A 95 1.94 18.49 -13.70
CA ALA A 95 2.91 18.28 -12.64
C ALA A 95 3.79 17.06 -12.92
N PRO A 96 5.12 17.15 -12.76
CA PRO A 96 6.00 15.99 -12.88
C PRO A 96 5.95 15.13 -11.61
N THR A 97 6.33 13.86 -11.73
CA THR A 97 6.72 13.04 -10.60
C THR A 97 8.07 13.52 -10.03
N ILE A 98 8.40 13.09 -8.81
CA ILE A 98 9.72 13.31 -8.22
C ILE A 98 10.46 11.98 -8.17
N ALA A 99 11.77 11.98 -8.41
CA ALA A 99 12.54 10.73 -8.47
C ALA A 99 12.79 10.10 -7.10
N SER A 100 12.89 10.92 -6.05
CA SER A 100 13.04 10.44 -4.68
C SER A 100 12.71 11.53 -3.68
N HIS A 101 12.35 11.12 -2.46
CA HIS A 101 12.28 12.01 -1.31
C HIS A 101 13.19 11.46 -0.19
N TRP A 102 13.74 12.32 0.67
CA TRP A 102 14.63 11.87 1.75
C TRP A 102 13.90 10.97 2.75
N SER A 103 12.61 11.24 2.99
CA SER A 103 11.78 10.40 3.88
C SER A 103 11.54 9.02 3.29
N ASP A 104 11.45 8.91 1.96
CA ASP A 104 11.36 7.62 1.26
C ASP A 104 12.65 6.81 1.45
N ARG A 105 13.82 7.42 1.30
CA ARG A 105 15.10 6.75 1.58
C ARG A 105 15.20 6.21 3.02
N ILE A 106 14.75 6.99 4.00
CA ILE A 106 14.69 6.54 5.40
C ILE A 106 13.67 5.41 5.56
N PHE A 107 12.49 5.54 4.96
CA PHE A 107 11.44 4.52 5.00
C PHE A 107 11.93 3.20 4.41
N VAL A 108 12.53 3.21 3.22
CA VAL A 108 13.14 2.05 2.57
C VAL A 108 14.24 1.45 3.43
N THR A 109 15.08 2.29 4.05
CA THR A 109 16.14 1.81 4.93
C THR A 109 15.58 1.11 6.16
N LEU A 110 14.62 1.72 6.86
CA LEU A 110 13.95 1.14 8.03
C LEU A 110 13.20 -0.15 7.67
N ARG A 111 12.51 -0.16 6.53
CA ARG A 111 11.82 -1.33 5.98
C ARG A 111 12.78 -2.49 5.74
N ARG A 112 13.97 -2.20 5.19
CA ARG A 112 14.97 -3.23 4.82
C ARG A 112 15.88 -3.65 5.98
N ALA A 113 16.05 -2.83 7.01
CA ALA A 113 17.08 -3.01 8.04
C ALA A 113 16.88 -4.24 8.94
N LEU A 114 15.66 -4.77 9.08
CA LEU A 114 15.38 -5.92 9.96
C LEU A 114 14.33 -6.83 9.31
N GLY A 115 14.48 -8.14 9.48
CA GLY A 115 13.77 -9.18 8.71
C GLY A 115 12.24 -9.05 8.64
N LEU A 116 11.59 -9.92 7.86
CA LEU A 116 10.19 -9.83 7.38
C LEU A 116 9.15 -9.27 8.38
N ARG A 117 9.27 -9.53 9.69
CA ARG A 117 8.35 -9.00 10.70
C ARG A 117 8.39 -7.48 10.84
N LEU A 118 9.59 -6.87 10.87
CA LEU A 118 9.67 -5.40 10.97
C LEU A 118 9.24 -4.75 9.67
N GLU A 119 9.66 -5.32 8.54
CA GLU A 119 9.21 -4.87 7.22
C GLU A 119 7.68 -4.82 7.12
N LEU A 120 6.98 -5.87 7.58
CA LEU A 120 5.52 -5.88 7.61
C LEU A 120 4.90 -4.90 8.61
N LEU A 121 5.56 -4.61 9.74
CA LEU A 121 5.11 -3.58 10.69
C LEU A 121 5.24 -2.18 10.08
N VAL A 122 6.36 -1.91 9.41
CA VAL A 122 6.62 -0.63 8.74
C VAL A 122 5.65 -0.44 7.57
N LEU A 123 5.42 -1.49 6.76
CA LEU A 123 4.40 -1.49 5.71
C LEU A 123 3.02 -1.20 6.31
N MET A 124 2.59 -1.94 7.34
CA MET A 124 1.30 -1.71 8.01
C MET A 124 1.09 -0.25 8.44
N ILE A 125 2.13 0.40 8.98
CA ILE A 125 2.03 1.82 9.36
C ILE A 125 1.82 2.69 8.12
N ALA A 126 2.52 2.40 7.03
CA ALA A 126 2.33 3.08 5.76
C ALA A 126 0.89 2.92 5.23
N GLU A 127 0.36 1.69 5.17
CA GLU A 127 -1.03 1.43 4.73
C GLU A 127 -2.05 2.23 5.57
N VAL A 128 -1.87 2.30 6.89
CA VAL A 128 -2.79 3.08 7.76
C VAL A 128 -2.69 4.57 7.49
N VAL A 129 -1.50 5.09 7.20
CA VAL A 129 -1.30 6.49 6.81
C VAL A 129 -1.91 6.75 5.44
N ALA A 130 -1.71 5.84 4.48
CA ALA A 130 -2.27 5.89 3.13
C ALA A 130 -3.81 5.92 3.17
N LEU A 131 -4.45 5.03 3.92
CA LEU A 131 -5.90 5.03 4.17
C LEU A 131 -6.43 6.41 4.59
N ARG A 132 -5.75 7.08 5.53
CA ARG A 132 -6.19 8.41 6.00
C ARG A 132 -5.92 9.48 4.97
N TYR A 133 -4.77 9.41 4.30
CA TYR A 133 -4.40 10.35 3.26
C TYR A 133 -5.36 10.30 2.07
N TYR A 134 -5.60 9.12 1.49
CA TYR A 134 -6.48 8.98 0.32
C TYR A 134 -7.94 9.27 0.66
N ARG A 135 -8.39 8.99 1.89
CA ARG A 135 -9.71 9.46 2.36
C ARG A 135 -9.78 10.99 2.38
N ALA A 136 -8.76 11.65 2.94
CA ALA A 136 -8.72 13.11 2.97
C ALA A 136 -8.61 13.71 1.55
N LEU A 137 -7.84 13.09 0.66
CA LEU A 137 -7.68 13.53 -0.73
C LEU A 137 -8.98 13.35 -1.53
N ARG A 138 -9.71 12.26 -1.31
CA ARG A 138 -11.02 12.01 -1.93
C ARG A 138 -12.08 12.96 -1.40
N ASP A 139 -12.17 13.13 -0.08
CA ASP A 139 -13.25 13.90 0.53
C ASP A 139 -13.02 15.41 0.42
N GLY A 140 -11.74 15.83 0.34
CA GLY A 140 -11.32 17.24 0.24
C GLY A 140 -10.89 17.69 -1.15
N GLY A 141 -10.68 16.78 -2.12
CA GLY A 141 -10.37 17.14 -3.50
C GLY A 141 -11.51 17.95 -4.12
N GLU A 142 -11.21 18.93 -4.96
CA GLU A 142 -12.23 19.80 -5.58
C GLU A 142 -12.71 19.23 -6.93
N ASP A 143 -11.80 18.61 -7.69
CA ASP A 143 -12.06 18.06 -9.02
C ASP A 143 -12.42 16.56 -9.00
N ALA A 144 -13.19 16.12 -9.99
CA ALA A 144 -13.70 14.76 -10.05
C ALA A 144 -12.59 13.71 -10.25
N LEU A 145 -11.55 14.03 -11.01
CA LEU A 145 -10.47 13.10 -11.33
C LEU A 145 -9.64 12.76 -10.09
N THR A 146 -9.26 13.76 -9.29
CA THR A 146 -8.56 13.56 -8.01
C THR A 146 -9.41 12.70 -7.07
N ARG A 147 -10.71 12.99 -6.95
CA ARG A 147 -11.62 12.18 -6.11
C ARG A 147 -11.71 10.75 -6.57
N GLU A 148 -11.79 10.52 -7.88
CA GLU A 148 -11.86 9.19 -8.46
C GLU A 148 -10.56 8.40 -8.23
N VAL A 149 -9.39 8.99 -8.54
CA VAL A 149 -8.08 8.37 -8.32
C VAL A 149 -7.89 8.04 -6.84
N ALA A 150 -8.14 8.99 -5.94
CA ALA A 150 -8.02 8.78 -4.50
C ALA A 150 -9.02 7.71 -4.01
N GLY A 151 -10.23 7.67 -4.55
CA GLY A 151 -11.23 6.65 -4.23
C GLY A 151 -10.83 5.24 -4.66
N ARG A 152 -10.23 5.10 -5.84
CA ARG A 152 -9.72 3.81 -6.35
C ARG A 152 -8.57 3.28 -5.48
N VAL A 153 -7.60 4.14 -5.16
CA VAL A 153 -6.49 3.75 -4.28
C VAL A 153 -7.00 3.42 -2.87
N LEU A 154 -7.86 4.27 -2.30
CA LEU A 154 -8.45 4.03 -0.98
C LEU A 154 -9.18 2.69 -0.87
N ALA A 155 -9.90 2.27 -1.91
CA ALA A 155 -10.61 0.99 -1.91
C ALA A 155 -9.64 -0.21 -1.83
N ASP A 156 -8.44 -0.09 -2.41
CA ASP A 156 -7.39 -1.11 -2.36
C ASP A 156 -6.74 -1.16 -0.96
N GLU A 157 -6.40 0.00 -0.42
CA GLU A 157 -5.84 0.20 0.93
C GLU A 157 -6.73 -0.39 2.04
N GLU A 158 -8.06 -0.28 1.89
CA GLU A 158 -9.03 -0.86 2.83
C GLU A 158 -8.94 -2.40 2.92
N ARG A 159 -8.39 -3.06 1.89
CA ARG A 159 -8.11 -4.51 1.89
C ARG A 159 -6.69 -4.84 2.36
N HIS A 160 -5.71 -3.99 2.07
CA HIS A 160 -4.31 -4.24 2.42
C HIS A 160 -4.08 -4.27 3.94
N VAL A 161 -4.70 -3.38 4.71
CA VAL A 161 -4.56 -3.37 6.18
C VAL A 161 -5.03 -4.70 6.80
N PRO A 162 -6.24 -5.21 6.54
CA PRO A 162 -6.65 -6.55 6.99
C PRO A 162 -5.70 -7.68 6.57
N PHE A 163 -5.16 -7.65 5.35
CA PHE A 163 -4.19 -8.63 4.84
C PHE A 163 -2.90 -8.64 5.66
N HIS A 164 -2.29 -7.48 5.90
CA HIS A 164 -1.09 -7.37 6.73
C HIS A 164 -1.37 -7.71 8.20
N CYS A 165 -2.55 -7.38 8.73
CA CYS A 165 -2.97 -7.75 10.08
C CYS A 165 -3.03 -9.27 10.22
N HIS A 166 -3.59 -9.96 9.22
CA HIS A 166 -3.67 -11.42 9.17
C HIS A 166 -2.26 -12.04 9.20
N ARG A 167 -1.33 -11.54 8.36
CA ARG A 167 0.06 -12.02 8.34
C ARG A 167 0.78 -11.76 9.65
N LEU A 168 0.70 -10.55 10.20
CA LEU A 168 1.36 -10.19 11.46
C LEU A 168 0.86 -11.05 12.62
N ARG A 169 -0.45 -11.29 12.73
CA ARG A 169 -1.01 -12.19 13.76
C ARG A 169 -0.43 -13.59 13.66
N ARG A 170 -0.33 -14.16 12.45
CA ARG A 170 0.28 -15.49 12.22
C ARG A 170 1.78 -15.49 12.54
N ALA A 171 2.51 -14.45 12.16
CA ALA A 171 3.95 -14.34 12.39
C ALA A 171 4.35 -14.12 13.86
N LEU A 172 3.45 -13.53 14.67
CA LEU A 172 3.64 -13.25 16.09
C LEU A 172 3.09 -14.35 17.01
N ARG A 173 2.17 -15.21 16.53
CA ARG A 173 1.57 -16.29 17.32
C ARG A 173 2.58 -17.27 17.95
N PRO A 174 3.71 -17.63 17.29
CA PRO A 174 4.70 -18.53 17.89
C PRO A 174 5.59 -17.88 18.97
N LEU A 175 5.52 -16.55 19.13
CA LEU A 175 6.39 -15.85 20.08
C LEU A 175 5.90 -16.01 21.53
N PRO A 176 6.80 -16.22 22.50
CA PRO A 176 6.45 -16.24 23.92
C PRO A 176 5.86 -14.88 24.35
N ALA A 177 4.93 -14.92 25.31
CA ALA A 177 4.19 -13.75 25.82
C ALA A 177 5.06 -12.49 26.12
N PRO A 178 6.25 -12.58 26.76
CA PRO A 178 7.07 -11.40 27.00
C PRO A 178 7.58 -10.73 25.71
N ALA A 179 7.91 -11.51 24.68
CA ALA A 179 8.33 -10.97 23.38
C ALA A 179 7.15 -10.31 22.64
N ARG A 180 5.94 -10.86 22.75
CA ARG A 180 4.72 -10.22 22.22
C ARG A 180 4.43 -8.90 22.93
N VAL A 181 4.61 -8.84 24.25
CA VAL A 181 4.46 -7.60 25.02
C VAL A 181 5.50 -6.60 24.55
N LEU A 182 6.78 -6.95 24.45
CA LEU A 182 7.83 -6.01 24.02
C LEU A 182 7.57 -5.40 22.63
N VAL A 183 7.12 -6.21 21.66
CA VAL A 183 6.75 -5.77 20.30
C VAL A 183 5.48 -4.91 20.29
N THR A 184 4.54 -5.13 21.22
CA THR A 184 3.28 -4.38 21.30
C THR A 184 3.29 -3.23 22.31
N SER A 185 4.31 -3.12 23.16
CA SER A 185 4.43 -2.10 24.21
C SER A 185 4.67 -0.70 23.62
N GLY A 186 5.44 -0.62 22.53
CA GLY A 186 5.63 0.63 21.80
C GLY A 186 4.37 1.13 21.08
N TRP A 187 3.29 0.33 21.06
CA TRP A 187 2.02 0.65 20.40
C TRP A 187 0.97 1.24 21.36
N ARG A 188 1.19 1.14 22.68
CA ARG A 188 0.25 1.62 23.71
C ARG A 188 0.68 2.92 24.39
N ALA A 189 1.81 3.50 23.97
CA ALA A 189 2.32 4.78 24.46
C ALA A 189 1.81 5.93 23.59
#